data_AF-A0A1S3N9P4-F1
#
_entry.id   AF-A0A1S3N9P4-F1
#
_cell.length_a   1.000
_cell.length_b   1.000
_cell.length_c   1.000
_cell.angle_alpha   90.00
_cell.angle_beta   90.00
_cell.angle_gamma   90.00
#
_symmetry.space_group_name_H-M   'P 1'
#
loop_
_entity.id
_entity.type
_entity.pdbx_description
1 polymer ?
#
loop_
_entity_poly.entity_id
_entity_poly.type
_entity_poly.pdbx_seq_one_letter_code
_entity_poly.pdbx_strand_id
1 'polypeptide(L)'
;METTKLPPTSPSSPTTGFSVPSAEKVDGFPRRSMRRARQRRSHSSSQFRYQSSQVELTPLPLLKDAPVAELHNLFCKKLQQCCVLFDFLDCVADLKGKEIKRAALNELVESVATSRGVLIEPLYPEAIKMISVNIFRTLPPSENPEFDPEEDEPTLEASWPHLQLVYEFFLRFLESPDFQPSMAKRYVDQKFVLQLLELFDSEDPREREYLKTILHRVYGKLLGLRAYIRKQINNIFLRFIYETEHFNGVAELLEILGSIINGF
;
A
#
# COMPACT_ATOMS: atom_id res chain seq x y z
N MET A 1 -16.54 -72.88 24.59
CA MET A 1 -15.99 -71.53 24.34
C MET A 1 -14.85 -71.69 23.36
N GLU A 2 -15.13 -71.36 22.09
CA GLU A 2 -14.13 -71.11 21.04
C GLU A 2 -13.18 -69.99 21.50
N THR A 3 -11.92 -69.98 21.08
CA THR A 3 -11.54 -69.19 19.89
C THR A 3 -10.17 -69.60 19.32
N THR A 4 -10.14 -69.53 18.00
CA THR A 4 -9.16 -70.05 17.05
C THR A 4 -8.04 -69.05 16.75
N LYS A 5 -6.83 -69.57 16.54
CA LYS A 5 -5.59 -68.90 16.09
C LYS A 5 -5.66 -68.44 14.62
N LEU A 6 -4.88 -67.42 14.27
CA LEU A 6 -4.37 -67.17 12.91
C LEU A 6 -2.82 -67.13 12.89
N PRO A 7 -2.17 -67.46 11.75
CA PRO A 7 -0.79 -67.97 11.71
C PRO A 7 0.25 -66.97 11.14
N PRO A 8 1.56 -67.27 11.26
CA PRO A 8 2.63 -66.66 10.46
C PRO A 8 3.06 -67.60 9.32
N THR A 9 3.37 -67.07 8.12
CA THR A 9 4.21 -67.77 7.14
C THR A 9 5.00 -66.79 6.29
N SER A 10 6.32 -66.99 6.20
CA SER A 10 7.13 -66.87 4.98
C SER A 10 8.53 -67.45 5.27
N PRO A 11 9.02 -68.41 4.47
CA PRO A 11 10.33 -69.03 4.67
C PRO A 11 11.43 -68.38 3.82
N SER A 12 12.66 -68.47 4.31
CA SER A 12 13.91 -68.20 3.60
C SER A 12 14.54 -69.50 3.06
N SER A 13 15.42 -69.37 2.05
CA SER A 13 16.71 -70.08 1.78
C SER A 13 16.93 -70.45 0.27
N PRO A 14 18.13 -70.84 -0.22
CA PRO A 14 19.21 -69.93 -0.67
C PRO A 14 20.01 -70.34 -1.95
N THR A 15 20.94 -69.47 -2.36
CA THR A 15 22.26 -69.69 -3.06
C THR A 15 22.39 -70.21 -4.49
N THR A 16 23.17 -69.47 -5.31
CA THR A 16 24.37 -69.80 -6.14
C THR A 16 24.42 -68.85 -7.35
N GLY A 17 25.52 -68.29 -7.88
CA GLY A 17 26.96 -68.36 -7.67
C GLY A 17 27.67 -67.24 -8.48
N PHE A 18 28.99 -67.14 -8.29
CA PHE A 18 29.96 -66.11 -8.68
C PHE A 18 29.98 -65.60 -10.14
N SER A 19 30.33 -64.30 -10.32
CA SER A 19 31.59 -63.86 -10.96
C SER A 19 31.70 -62.32 -11.05
N VAL A 20 32.83 -61.75 -10.61
CA VAL A 20 33.23 -60.35 -10.80
C VAL A 20 34.32 -60.30 -11.89
N PRO A 21 34.31 -59.27 -12.75
CA PRO A 21 35.57 -58.60 -13.10
C PRO A 21 35.50 -57.09 -12.86
N SER A 22 36.66 -56.53 -12.49
CA SER A 22 36.88 -55.16 -12.05
C SER A 22 36.83 -54.10 -13.16
N ALA A 23 36.37 -52.92 -12.72
CA ALA A 23 36.79 -51.56 -13.07
C ALA A 23 36.52 -51.02 -14.48
N GLU A 24 35.60 -50.05 -14.57
CA GLU A 24 35.83 -48.80 -15.30
C GLU A 24 35.06 -47.64 -14.63
N LYS A 25 35.79 -46.55 -14.40
CA LYS A 25 35.31 -45.29 -13.83
C LYS A 25 34.36 -44.61 -14.81
N VAL A 26 33.17 -44.22 -14.37
CA VAL A 26 32.47 -43.06 -14.94
C VAL A 26 31.79 -42.29 -13.80
N ASP A 27 32.26 -41.06 -13.60
CA ASP A 27 31.72 -40.08 -12.65
C ASP A 27 30.25 -39.76 -12.94
N GLY A 28 29.43 -39.74 -11.89
CA GLY A 28 27.99 -39.48 -11.99
C GLY A 28 27.44 -38.67 -10.82
N PHE A 29 28.11 -37.60 -10.42
CA PHE A 29 27.48 -36.56 -9.60
C PHE A 29 26.50 -35.77 -10.48
N PRO A 30 25.19 -35.69 -10.18
CA PRO A 30 24.37 -34.66 -10.77
C PRO A 30 24.76 -33.35 -10.07
N ARG A 31 25.71 -32.62 -10.66
CA ARG A 31 25.82 -31.18 -10.41
C ARG A 31 24.50 -30.56 -10.85
N ARG A 32 23.58 -30.34 -9.91
CA ARG A 32 22.51 -29.35 -10.09
C ARG A 32 23.21 -28.06 -10.45
N SER A 33 23.12 -27.73 -11.73
CA SER A 33 23.59 -26.49 -12.30
C SER A 33 22.99 -25.36 -11.48
N MET A 34 23.84 -24.68 -10.71
CA MET A 34 23.57 -23.30 -10.30
C MET A 34 23.47 -22.51 -11.60
N ARG A 35 22.26 -22.47 -12.17
CA ARG A 35 21.86 -21.35 -13.01
C ARG A 35 21.98 -20.15 -12.09
N ARG A 36 23.09 -19.42 -12.19
CA ARG A 36 23.16 -18.02 -11.77
C ARG A 36 21.94 -17.38 -12.41
N ALA A 37 20.89 -17.19 -11.63
CA ALA A 37 19.74 -16.41 -12.03
C ALA A 37 20.34 -15.05 -12.39
N ARG A 38 20.35 -14.78 -13.69
CA ARG A 38 20.77 -13.51 -14.24
C ARG A 38 19.98 -12.48 -13.45
N GLN A 39 20.68 -11.64 -12.70
CA GLN A 39 20.12 -10.53 -11.92
C GLN A 39 19.30 -9.68 -12.88
N ARG A 40 18.03 -10.04 -13.02
CA ARG A 40 17.07 -9.21 -13.73
C ARG A 40 16.80 -8.12 -12.73
N ARG A 41 17.30 -6.92 -13.02
CA ARG A 41 16.76 -5.70 -12.43
C ARG A 41 15.27 -5.68 -12.76
N SER A 42 14.46 -6.27 -11.88
CA SER A 42 13.00 -6.16 -11.90
C SER A 42 12.72 -4.68 -11.81
N HIS A 43 12.06 -4.18 -12.85
CA HIS A 43 11.58 -2.82 -12.84
C HIS A 43 10.58 -2.73 -11.70
N SER A 44 10.97 -2.00 -10.65
CA SER A 44 10.05 -1.50 -9.63
C SER A 44 8.81 -0.95 -10.35
N SER A 45 7.63 -1.33 -9.87
CA SER A 45 6.34 -0.94 -10.42
C SER A 45 6.07 0.57 -10.33
N SER A 46 7.04 1.36 -9.86
CA SER A 46 7.10 2.83 -10.00
C SER A 46 7.16 3.32 -11.46
N GLN A 47 7.24 2.43 -12.46
CA GLN A 47 7.12 2.82 -13.86
C GLN A 47 5.71 3.23 -14.31
N PHE A 48 4.73 3.31 -13.41
CA PHE A 48 3.44 3.89 -13.74
C PHE A 48 3.48 5.43 -13.69
N ARG A 49 3.69 6.01 -14.90
CA ARG A 49 3.62 7.45 -15.23
C ARG A 49 4.62 8.35 -14.51
N TYR A 50 5.90 8.18 -14.81
CA TYR A 50 6.72 9.38 -15.04
C TYR A 50 6.12 10.10 -16.26
N GLN A 51 5.10 10.93 -16.05
CA GLN A 51 4.76 11.97 -17.01
C GLN A 51 5.93 12.94 -16.96
N SER A 52 6.92 12.62 -17.79
CA SER A 52 7.99 13.47 -18.30
C SER A 52 7.42 14.70 -19.03
N SER A 53 6.38 15.34 -18.53
CA SER A 53 6.35 16.78 -18.61
C SER A 53 7.36 17.22 -17.56
N GLN A 54 8.56 17.59 -18.00
CA GLN A 54 9.52 18.36 -17.20
C GLN A 54 8.87 19.70 -16.82
N VAL A 55 7.86 19.67 -15.96
CA VAL A 55 7.27 20.87 -15.39
C VAL A 55 8.22 21.26 -14.29
N GLU A 56 9.18 22.13 -14.63
CA GLU A 56 10.01 22.76 -13.63
C GLU A 56 9.07 23.49 -12.66
N LEU A 57 8.92 22.96 -11.46
CA LEU A 57 8.07 23.58 -10.45
C LEU A 57 8.68 24.94 -10.08
N THR A 58 7.85 25.98 -10.14
CA THR A 58 8.19 27.29 -9.60
C THR A 58 7.57 27.42 -8.21
N PRO A 59 8.29 27.94 -7.21
CA PRO A 59 7.73 28.15 -5.89
C PRO A 59 6.59 29.17 -5.95
N LEU A 60 5.42 28.77 -5.46
CA LEU A 60 4.27 29.66 -5.33
C LEU A 60 4.39 30.52 -4.06
N PRO A 61 3.79 31.72 -4.03
CA PRO A 61 3.74 32.56 -2.83
C PRO A 61 3.23 31.82 -1.59
N LEU A 62 3.61 32.26 -0.41
CA LEU A 62 3.14 31.70 0.85
C LEU A 62 1.67 32.08 1.08
N LEU A 63 0.85 31.12 1.53
CA LEU A 63 -0.55 31.28 1.91
C LEU A 63 -0.72 32.36 3.00
N LYS A 64 0.20 32.42 3.97
CA LYS A 64 0.14 33.41 5.07
C LYS A 64 0.34 34.85 4.61
N ASP A 65 1.02 35.06 3.48
CA ASP A 65 1.33 36.38 2.93
C ASP A 65 0.31 36.79 1.86
N ALA A 66 -0.60 35.89 1.47
CA ALA A 66 -1.58 36.13 0.43
C ALA A 66 -2.77 36.96 0.95
N PRO A 67 -3.29 37.91 0.15
CA PRO A 67 -4.56 38.57 0.47
C PRO A 67 -5.70 37.56 0.61
N VAL A 68 -6.62 37.81 1.55
CA VAL A 68 -7.77 36.93 1.82
C VAL A 68 -8.58 36.60 0.55
N ALA A 69 -8.70 37.57 -0.38
CA ALA A 69 -9.42 37.40 -1.64
C ALA A 69 -8.74 36.40 -2.60
N GLU A 70 -7.43 36.20 -2.49
CA GLU A 70 -6.65 35.31 -3.37
C GLU A 70 -6.33 33.96 -2.70
N LEU A 71 -6.56 33.85 -1.38
CA LEU A 71 -6.15 32.71 -0.56
C LEU A 71 -6.66 31.38 -1.13
N HIS A 72 -7.97 31.27 -1.42
CA HIS A 72 -8.54 30.03 -1.97
C HIS A 72 -8.00 29.69 -3.36
N ASN A 73 -7.75 30.70 -4.20
CA ASN A 73 -7.16 30.49 -5.53
C ASN A 73 -5.72 29.98 -5.44
N LEU A 74 -4.92 30.58 -4.56
CA LEU A 74 -3.56 30.15 -4.29
C LEU A 74 -3.52 28.73 -3.69
N PHE A 75 -4.47 28.42 -2.80
CA PHE A 75 -4.65 27.08 -2.25
C PHE A 75 -4.93 26.05 -3.36
N CYS A 76 -5.86 26.34 -4.28
CA CYS A 76 -6.11 25.50 -5.46
C CYS A 76 -4.83 25.27 -6.28
N LYS A 77 -4.08 26.34 -6.57
CA LYS A 77 -2.84 26.25 -7.35
C LYS A 77 -1.79 25.38 -6.66
N LYS A 78 -1.67 25.47 -5.33
CA LYS A 78 -0.77 24.60 -4.54
C LYS A 78 -1.22 23.14 -4.59
N LEU A 79 -2.51 22.84 -4.48
CA LEU A 79 -3.03 21.47 -4.63
C LEU A 79 -2.70 20.90 -6.02
N GLN A 80 -2.89 21.69 -7.07
CA GLN A 80 -2.57 21.31 -8.45
C GLN A 80 -1.06 21.09 -8.64
N GLN A 81 -0.23 21.96 -8.08
CA GLN A 81 1.23 21.78 -8.08
C GLN A 81 1.64 20.47 -7.39
N CYS A 82 0.98 20.09 -6.30
CA CYS A 82 1.25 18.84 -5.58
C CYS A 82 0.81 17.57 -6.33
N CYS A 83 0.11 17.70 -7.46
CA CYS A 83 -0.23 16.56 -8.33
C CYS A 83 0.97 16.08 -9.18
N VAL A 84 2.05 16.87 -9.28
CA VAL A 84 3.27 16.45 -9.97
C VAL A 84 3.98 15.39 -9.14
N LEU A 85 4.24 14.22 -9.74
CA LEU A 85 4.93 13.11 -9.09
C LEU A 85 6.44 13.18 -9.37
N PHE A 86 7.23 12.78 -8.39
CA PHE A 86 8.69 12.72 -8.50
C PHE A 86 9.14 11.28 -8.30
N ASP A 87 10.17 10.88 -9.04
CA ASP A 87 10.83 9.61 -8.81
C ASP A 87 11.82 9.74 -7.64
N PHE A 88 11.63 8.94 -6.60
CA PHE A 88 12.50 8.89 -5.42
C PHE A 88 13.54 7.77 -5.50
N LEU A 89 13.48 6.88 -6.49
CA LEU A 89 14.53 5.88 -6.74
C LEU A 89 15.81 6.54 -7.28
N ASP A 90 15.67 7.63 -8.02
CA ASP A 90 16.77 8.55 -8.30
C ASP A 90 16.80 9.64 -7.21
N CYS A 91 17.66 9.46 -6.21
CA CYS A 91 17.77 10.36 -5.06
C CYS A 91 18.39 11.72 -5.39
N VAL A 92 19.06 11.88 -6.54
CA VAL A 92 19.74 13.12 -6.93
C VAL A 92 18.99 13.91 -8.00
N ALA A 93 18.04 13.28 -8.70
CA ALA A 93 17.17 13.98 -9.65
C ALA A 93 16.15 14.89 -8.95
N ASP A 94 15.85 16.02 -9.61
CA ASP A 94 14.75 16.93 -9.28
C ASP A 94 14.70 17.45 -7.83
N LEU A 95 15.85 17.55 -7.14
CA LEU A 95 15.93 17.99 -5.74
C LEU A 95 15.16 19.28 -5.47
N LYS A 96 15.29 20.26 -6.36
CA LYS A 96 14.57 21.55 -6.29
C LYS A 96 13.06 21.35 -6.36
N GLY A 97 12.57 20.53 -7.31
CA GLY A 97 11.14 20.25 -7.45
C GLY A 97 10.59 19.45 -6.26
N LYS A 98 11.34 18.46 -5.78
CA LYS A 98 11.03 17.68 -4.58
C LYS A 98 10.86 18.58 -3.36
N GLU A 99 11.77 19.53 -3.16
CA GLU A 99 11.70 20.46 -2.03
C GLU A 99 10.54 21.45 -2.17
N ILE A 100 10.27 21.99 -3.37
CA ILE A 100 9.12 22.87 -3.61
C ILE A 100 7.81 22.16 -3.27
N LYS A 101 7.62 20.92 -3.74
CA LYS A 101 6.42 20.14 -3.42
C LYS A 101 6.33 19.82 -1.93
N ARG A 102 7.45 19.45 -1.28
CA ARG A 102 7.48 19.18 0.16
C ARG A 102 7.06 20.42 0.97
N ALA A 103 7.59 21.59 0.64
CA ALA A 103 7.23 22.85 1.28
C ALA A 103 5.74 23.21 1.06
N ALA A 104 5.25 23.07 -0.18
CA ALA A 104 3.84 23.32 -0.50
C ALA A 104 2.88 22.38 0.25
N LEU A 105 3.21 21.08 0.35
CA LEU A 105 2.41 20.11 1.10
C LEU A 105 2.38 20.44 2.61
N ASN A 106 3.52 20.80 3.22
CA ASN A 106 3.56 21.21 4.62
C ASN A 106 2.65 22.41 4.88
N GLU A 107 2.70 23.40 4.01
CA GLU A 107 1.89 24.61 4.13
C GLU A 107 0.38 24.30 3.99
N LEU A 108 0.01 23.38 3.08
CA LEU A 108 -1.37 22.92 2.94
C LEU A 108 -1.85 22.17 4.20
N VAL A 109 -1.00 21.34 4.80
CA VAL A 109 -1.30 20.64 6.07
C VAL A 109 -1.54 21.65 7.19
N GLU A 110 -0.62 22.61 7.37
CA GLU A 110 -0.72 23.66 8.39
C GLU A 110 -2.00 24.49 8.18
N SER A 111 -2.25 24.94 6.95
CA SER A 111 -3.41 25.77 6.64
C SER A 111 -4.74 25.06 6.91
N VAL A 112 -4.86 23.75 6.67
CA VAL A 112 -6.11 23.01 6.98
C VAL A 112 -6.25 22.77 8.48
N ALA A 113 -5.13 22.65 9.21
CA ALA A 113 -5.14 22.44 10.65
C ALA A 113 -5.45 23.71 11.46
N THR A 114 -4.95 24.87 11.02
CA THR A 114 -5.03 26.12 11.82
C THR A 114 -6.12 27.08 11.37
N SER A 115 -6.44 27.11 10.07
CA SER A 115 -7.29 28.17 9.50
C SER A 115 -8.74 27.70 9.34
N ARG A 116 -9.69 28.53 9.79
CA ARG A 116 -11.12 28.29 9.59
C ARG A 116 -11.60 28.84 8.24
N GLY A 117 -12.61 28.22 7.66
CA GLY A 117 -13.24 28.64 6.41
C GLY A 117 -12.40 28.37 5.16
N VAL A 118 -11.32 27.59 5.28
CA VAL A 118 -10.50 27.21 4.12
C VAL A 118 -11.30 26.27 3.22
N LEU A 119 -12.01 25.28 3.78
CA LEU A 119 -12.69 24.23 3.03
C LEU A 119 -14.02 24.69 2.39
N ILE A 120 -13.93 25.29 1.22
CA ILE A 120 -15.08 25.67 0.37
C ILE A 120 -15.36 24.62 -0.73
N GLU A 121 -16.54 24.68 -1.36
CA GLU A 121 -16.98 23.69 -2.37
C GLU A 121 -15.98 23.42 -3.50
N PRO A 122 -15.38 24.44 -4.13
CA PRO A 122 -14.41 24.23 -5.20
C PRO A 122 -13.13 23.48 -4.76
N LEU A 123 -12.81 23.44 -3.47
CA LEU A 123 -11.59 22.77 -2.99
C LEU A 123 -11.74 21.26 -2.84
N TYR A 124 -12.93 20.75 -2.59
CA TYR A 124 -13.16 19.30 -2.44
C TYR A 124 -12.66 18.49 -3.64
N PRO A 125 -13.03 18.80 -4.90
CA PRO A 125 -12.52 18.06 -6.05
C PRO A 125 -11.01 18.17 -6.20
N GLU A 126 -10.42 19.36 -6.00
CA GLU A 126 -8.97 19.57 -6.14
C GLU A 126 -8.18 18.82 -5.05
N ALA A 127 -8.65 18.84 -3.81
CA ALA A 127 -8.03 18.14 -2.69
C ALA A 127 -8.07 16.62 -2.92
N ILE A 128 -9.25 16.09 -3.25
CA ILE A 128 -9.44 14.64 -3.46
C ILE A 128 -8.67 14.17 -4.70
N LYS A 129 -8.58 14.99 -5.76
CA LYS A 129 -7.74 14.71 -6.92
C LYS A 129 -6.26 14.65 -6.55
N MET A 130 -5.76 15.64 -5.81
CA MET A 130 -4.37 15.67 -5.36
C MET A 130 -4.03 14.44 -4.52
N ILE A 131 -4.90 14.08 -3.58
CA ILE A 131 -4.76 12.86 -2.77
C ILE A 131 -4.72 11.62 -3.68
N SER A 132 -5.72 11.47 -4.55
CA SER A 132 -5.87 10.29 -5.42
C SER A 132 -4.68 10.08 -6.34
N VAL A 133 -4.16 11.15 -6.95
CA VAL A 133 -3.01 11.09 -7.86
C VAL A 133 -1.73 10.65 -7.15
N ASN A 134 -1.60 10.98 -5.86
CA ASN A 134 -0.40 10.66 -5.08
C ASN A 134 -0.48 9.28 -4.43
N ILE A 135 -1.61 8.88 -3.83
CA ILE A 135 -1.68 7.66 -3.03
C ILE A 135 -2.06 6.41 -3.85
N PHE A 136 -2.95 6.54 -4.85
CA PHE A 136 -3.45 5.38 -5.58
C PHE A 136 -2.45 4.92 -6.64
N ARG A 137 -1.72 3.87 -6.28
CA ARG A 137 -0.71 3.21 -7.10
C ARG A 137 -0.82 1.69 -6.97
N THR A 138 -0.28 0.98 -7.95
CA THR A 138 -0.08 -0.46 -7.82
C THR A 138 1.10 -0.70 -6.90
N LEU A 139 0.88 -1.44 -5.81
CA LEU A 139 1.95 -1.83 -4.90
C LEU A 139 2.96 -2.73 -5.63
N PRO A 140 4.26 -2.63 -5.32
CA PRO A 140 5.24 -3.55 -5.87
C PRO A 140 4.86 -5.00 -5.53
N PRO A 141 5.04 -5.95 -6.46
CA PRO A 141 4.85 -7.34 -6.12
C PRO A 141 5.83 -7.72 -5.01
N SER A 142 5.37 -8.51 -4.03
CA SER A 142 6.28 -9.10 -3.05
C SER A 142 7.36 -9.89 -3.80
N GLU A 143 8.64 -9.50 -3.60
CA GLU A 143 9.77 -10.11 -4.29
C GLU A 143 10.16 -11.48 -3.67
N ASN A 144 9.62 -11.82 -2.49
CA ASN A 144 9.98 -13.01 -1.74
C ASN A 144 8.79 -13.99 -1.58
N PRO A 145 8.76 -15.12 -2.31
CA PRO A 145 7.73 -16.16 -2.15
C PRO A 145 7.77 -16.89 -0.81
N GLU A 146 8.89 -16.80 -0.08
CA GLU A 146 9.09 -17.41 1.24
C GLU A 146 9.09 -16.33 2.35
N PHE A 147 8.47 -15.17 2.10
CA PHE A 147 8.47 -14.05 3.03
C PHE A 147 7.94 -14.48 4.40
N ASP A 148 8.78 -14.35 5.42
CA ASP A 148 8.39 -14.58 6.80
C ASP A 148 8.07 -13.22 7.44
N PRO A 149 6.79 -12.91 7.72
CA PRO A 149 6.40 -11.64 8.31
C PRO A 149 6.95 -11.40 9.72
N GLU A 150 7.50 -12.42 10.41
CA GLU A 150 8.17 -12.27 11.70
C GLU A 150 9.68 -12.01 11.56
N GLU A 151 10.34 -12.48 10.49
CA GLU A 151 11.80 -12.40 10.32
C GLU A 151 12.27 -11.37 9.28
N ASP A 152 11.47 -11.10 8.25
CA ASP A 152 11.88 -10.25 7.12
C ASP A 152 11.63 -8.75 7.39
N GLU A 153 12.61 -7.92 7.01
CA GLU A 153 12.48 -6.47 7.11
C GLU A 153 11.47 -5.94 6.07
N PRO A 154 10.50 -5.09 6.46
CA PRO A 154 9.49 -4.57 5.55
C PRO A 154 10.11 -3.62 4.52
N THR A 155 9.68 -3.73 3.27
CA THR A 155 10.07 -2.78 2.23
C THR A 155 9.47 -1.40 2.50
N LEU A 156 10.34 -0.41 2.75
CA LEU A 156 9.93 0.98 2.97
C LEU A 156 9.67 1.72 1.66
N GLU A 157 8.63 2.55 1.64
CA GLU A 157 8.27 3.34 0.46
C GLU A 157 9.27 4.50 0.24
N ALA A 158 9.94 4.52 -0.92
CA ALA A 158 10.95 5.53 -1.25
C ALA A 158 10.36 6.96 -1.34
N SER A 159 9.10 7.07 -1.76
CA SER A 159 8.39 8.35 -1.90
C SER A 159 7.81 8.89 -0.59
N TRP A 160 8.12 8.24 0.55
CA TRP A 160 7.60 8.60 1.87
C TRP A 160 7.71 10.08 2.25
N PRO A 161 8.80 10.82 1.93
CA PRO A 161 8.90 12.25 2.26
C PRO A 161 7.76 13.11 1.70
N HIS A 162 7.14 12.70 0.58
CA HIS A 162 5.94 13.35 0.05
C HIS A 162 4.67 12.64 0.51
N LEU A 163 4.64 11.31 0.47
CA LEU A 163 3.43 10.54 0.80
C LEU A 163 2.97 10.75 2.24
N GLN A 164 3.89 10.83 3.20
CA GLN A 164 3.57 11.15 4.60
C GLN A 164 2.73 12.43 4.69
N LEU A 165 3.15 13.49 3.98
CA LEU A 165 2.46 14.78 4.00
C LEU A 165 1.11 14.73 3.28
N VAL A 166 0.98 13.91 2.23
CA VAL A 166 -0.32 13.70 1.55
C VAL A 166 -1.30 12.97 2.46
N TYR A 167 -0.84 11.93 3.18
CA TYR A 167 -1.65 11.22 4.16
C TYR A 167 -2.04 12.11 5.34
N GLU A 168 -1.09 12.89 5.85
CA GLU A 168 -1.35 13.85 6.91
C GLU A 168 -2.36 14.93 6.46
N PHE A 169 -2.19 15.47 5.26
CA PHE A 169 -3.15 16.40 4.67
C PHE A 169 -4.54 15.78 4.57
N PHE A 170 -4.64 14.54 4.07
CA PHE A 170 -5.93 13.87 3.95
C PHE A 170 -6.60 13.66 5.31
N LEU A 171 -5.82 13.24 6.31
CA LEU A 171 -6.33 13.07 7.66
C LEU A 171 -6.82 14.40 8.25
N ARG A 172 -6.04 15.49 8.15
CA ARG A 172 -6.45 16.83 8.61
C ARG A 172 -7.68 17.34 7.86
N PHE A 173 -7.75 17.10 6.54
CA PHE A 173 -8.91 17.43 5.72
C PHE A 173 -10.18 16.74 6.21
N LEU A 174 -10.11 15.44 6.54
CA LEU A 174 -11.24 14.69 7.10
C LEU A 174 -11.58 15.12 8.54
N GLU A 175 -10.59 15.47 9.35
CA GLU A 175 -10.76 15.86 10.76
C GLU A 175 -11.17 17.32 10.95
N SER A 176 -11.00 18.15 9.92
CA SER A 176 -11.36 19.57 9.96
C SER A 176 -12.80 19.77 10.43
N PRO A 177 -13.06 20.73 11.35
CA PRO A 177 -14.41 21.06 11.78
C PRO A 177 -15.27 21.62 10.64
N ASP A 178 -14.65 22.18 9.60
CA ASP A 178 -15.32 22.74 8.42
C ASP A 178 -15.60 21.67 7.35
N PHE A 179 -15.22 20.40 7.60
CA PHE A 179 -15.48 19.30 6.67
C PHE A 179 -16.98 18.99 6.57
N GLN A 180 -17.50 18.97 5.34
CA GLN A 180 -18.90 18.72 5.03
C GLN A 180 -19.07 17.39 4.27
N PRO A 181 -19.61 16.34 4.93
CA PRO A 181 -19.85 15.03 4.29
C PRO A 181 -20.71 15.08 3.02
N SER A 182 -21.66 16.02 2.96
CA SER A 182 -22.56 16.22 1.83
C SER A 182 -21.85 16.60 0.53
N MET A 183 -20.71 17.27 0.64
CA MET A 183 -19.89 17.73 -0.47
C MET A 183 -18.86 16.65 -0.85
N ALA A 184 -18.18 16.07 0.15
CA ALA A 184 -17.18 15.03 -0.05
C ALA A 184 -17.74 13.77 -0.71
N LYS A 185 -18.98 13.36 -0.38
CA LYS A 185 -19.59 12.13 -0.93
C LYS A 185 -19.74 12.11 -2.47
N ARG A 186 -19.60 13.26 -3.13
CA ARG A 186 -19.63 13.36 -4.60
C ARG A 186 -18.33 12.85 -5.26
N TYR A 187 -17.25 12.76 -4.47
CA TYR A 187 -15.90 12.48 -4.95
C TYR A 187 -15.26 11.30 -4.21
N VAL A 188 -15.62 11.08 -2.94
CA VAL A 188 -15.29 9.87 -2.18
C VAL A 188 -16.42 8.87 -2.38
N ASP A 189 -16.32 8.08 -3.44
CA ASP A 189 -17.30 7.07 -3.83
C ASP A 189 -16.81 5.64 -3.51
N GLN A 190 -17.57 4.64 -3.97
CA GLN A 190 -17.20 3.23 -3.79
C GLN A 190 -15.87 2.88 -4.46
N LYS A 191 -15.56 3.49 -5.61
CA LYS A 191 -14.31 3.26 -6.33
C LYS A 191 -13.13 3.81 -5.52
N PHE A 192 -13.26 5.03 -4.99
CA PHE A 192 -12.25 5.60 -4.10
C PHE A 192 -11.97 4.69 -2.90
N VAL A 193 -13.02 4.18 -2.25
CA VAL A 193 -12.89 3.25 -1.11
C VAL A 193 -12.20 1.96 -1.50
N LEU A 194 -12.54 1.38 -2.66
CA LEU A 194 -11.89 0.16 -3.14
C LEU A 194 -10.38 0.38 -3.34
N GLN A 195 -10.00 1.45 -4.03
CA GLN A 195 -8.58 1.78 -4.24
C GLN A 195 -7.85 2.10 -2.92
N LEU A 196 -8.54 2.69 -1.94
CA LEU A 196 -7.98 2.92 -0.61
C LEU A 196 -7.76 1.61 0.16
N LEU A 197 -8.67 0.65 0.04
CA LEU A 197 -8.57 -0.67 0.66
C LEU A 197 -7.45 -1.52 0.03
N GLU A 198 -7.20 -1.39 -1.27
CA GLU A 198 -6.09 -2.07 -1.95
C GLU A 198 -4.72 -1.68 -1.37
N LEU A 199 -4.58 -0.44 -0.87
CA LEU A 199 -3.32 0.03 -0.28
C LEU A 199 -3.02 -0.56 1.10
N PHE A 200 -3.98 -1.21 1.77
CA PHE A 200 -3.72 -1.89 3.05
C PHE A 200 -2.75 -3.06 2.91
N ASP A 201 -2.51 -3.54 1.69
CA ASP A 201 -1.50 -4.56 1.40
C ASP A 201 -0.07 -3.99 1.31
N SER A 202 0.14 -2.70 1.59
CA SER A 202 1.47 -2.09 1.63
C SER A 202 2.36 -2.77 2.67
N GLU A 203 3.62 -3.05 2.33
CA GLU A 203 4.61 -3.56 3.26
C GLU A 203 5.02 -2.52 4.31
N ASP A 204 4.91 -1.23 3.98
CA ASP A 204 5.31 -0.14 4.88
C ASP A 204 4.29 0.04 6.02
N PRO A 205 4.64 -0.28 7.28
CA PRO A 205 3.70 -0.20 8.41
C PRO A 205 3.24 1.24 8.67
N ARG A 206 4.04 2.24 8.29
CA ARG A 206 3.69 3.66 8.46
C ARG A 206 2.51 4.03 7.56
N GLU A 207 2.51 3.52 6.33
CA GLU A 207 1.41 3.73 5.38
C GLU A 207 0.13 3.07 5.89
N ARG A 208 0.22 1.82 6.37
CA ARG A 208 -0.93 1.09 6.93
C ARG A 208 -1.56 1.80 8.12
N GLU A 209 -0.75 2.41 9.00
CA GLU A 209 -1.27 3.16 10.16
C GLU A 209 -2.08 4.41 9.75
N TYR A 210 -1.62 5.15 8.73
CA TYR A 210 -2.40 6.26 8.17
C TYR A 210 -3.68 5.77 7.50
N LEU A 211 -3.59 4.73 6.69
CA LEU A 211 -4.75 4.12 6.02
C LEU A 211 -5.80 3.65 7.02
N LYS A 212 -5.37 3.01 8.11
CA LYS A 212 -6.24 2.59 9.23
C LYS A 212 -7.05 3.76 9.76
N THR A 213 -6.35 4.82 10.14
CA THR A 213 -6.96 6.03 10.72
C THR A 213 -7.89 6.71 9.71
N ILE A 214 -7.45 6.88 8.47
CA ILE A 214 -8.22 7.53 7.40
C ILE A 214 -9.49 6.73 7.09
N LEU A 215 -9.39 5.41 6.94
CA LEU A 215 -10.54 4.56 6.65
C LEU A 215 -11.55 4.59 7.81
N HIS A 216 -11.08 4.61 9.05
CA HIS A 216 -11.95 4.79 10.22
C HIS A 216 -12.70 6.14 10.18
N ARG A 217 -12.02 7.25 9.85
CA ARG A 217 -12.65 8.56 9.68
C ARG A 217 -13.67 8.59 8.54
N VAL A 218 -13.33 7.98 7.40
CA VAL A 218 -14.24 7.83 6.25
C VAL A 218 -15.49 7.04 6.65
N TYR A 219 -15.34 5.92 7.35
CA TYR A 219 -16.45 5.11 7.85
C TYR A 219 -17.35 5.88 8.83
N GLY A 220 -16.74 6.67 9.72
CA GLY A 220 -17.44 7.51 10.69
C GLY A 220 -18.28 8.61 10.03
N LYS A 221 -17.68 9.35 9.10
CA LYS A 221 -18.27 10.56 8.50
C LYS A 221 -19.15 10.31 7.27
N LEU A 222 -18.83 9.31 6.44
CA LEU A 222 -19.56 9.01 5.19
C LEU A 222 -20.46 7.79 5.37
N LEU A 223 -21.61 8.01 6.02
CA LEU A 223 -22.55 6.96 6.42
C LEU A 223 -23.01 6.06 5.26
N GLY A 224 -23.17 6.62 4.05
CA GLY A 224 -23.58 5.88 2.86
C GLY A 224 -22.57 4.84 2.37
N LEU A 225 -21.31 4.91 2.80
CA LEU A 225 -20.27 3.96 2.42
C LEU A 225 -20.10 2.81 3.42
N ARG A 226 -20.71 2.89 4.62
CA ARG A 226 -20.48 1.91 5.70
C ARG A 226 -20.77 0.47 5.29
N ALA A 227 -21.90 0.23 4.62
CA ALA A 227 -22.26 -1.12 4.16
C ALA A 227 -21.27 -1.64 3.12
N TYR A 228 -20.82 -0.77 2.21
CA TYR A 228 -19.85 -1.11 1.19
C TYR A 228 -18.47 -1.43 1.79
N ILE A 229 -17.98 -0.59 2.72
CA ILE A 229 -16.71 -0.81 3.42
C ILE A 229 -16.71 -2.17 4.13
N ARG A 230 -17.75 -2.48 4.92
CA ARG A 230 -17.84 -3.79 5.60
C ARG A 230 -17.85 -4.96 4.61
N LYS A 231 -18.57 -4.83 3.50
CA LYS A 231 -18.61 -5.85 2.44
C LYS A 231 -17.22 -6.06 1.83
N GLN A 232 -16.49 -4.99 1.53
CA GLN A 232 -15.16 -5.12 0.92
C GLN A 232 -14.12 -5.68 1.90
N ILE A 233 -14.13 -5.26 3.17
CA ILE A 233 -13.26 -5.86 4.19
C ILE A 233 -13.55 -7.37 4.34
N ASN A 234 -14.83 -7.76 4.33
CA ASN A 234 -15.19 -9.18 4.35
C ASN A 234 -14.67 -9.93 3.13
N ASN A 235 -14.78 -9.36 1.93
CA ASN A 235 -14.22 -9.96 0.72
C ASN A 235 -12.69 -10.13 0.82
N ILE A 236 -11.98 -9.13 1.36
CA ILE A 236 -10.54 -9.20 1.59
C ILE A 236 -10.20 -10.35 2.54
N PHE A 237 -10.92 -10.48 3.67
CA PHE A 237 -10.71 -11.58 4.60
C PHE A 237 -11.03 -12.94 4.01
N LEU A 238 -12.10 -13.07 3.22
CA LEU A 238 -12.43 -14.32 2.55
C LEU A 238 -11.33 -14.71 1.56
N ARG A 239 -10.82 -13.76 0.76
CA ARG A 239 -9.70 -14.01 -0.16
C ARG A 239 -8.41 -14.35 0.57
N PHE A 240 -8.15 -13.68 1.69
CA PHE A 240 -7.00 -13.97 2.55
C PHE A 240 -7.08 -15.41 3.09
N ILE A 241 -8.21 -15.79 3.70
CA ILE A 241 -8.39 -17.10 4.35
C ILE A 241 -8.43 -18.26 3.34
N TYR A 242 -9.08 -18.07 2.18
CA TYR A 242 -9.42 -19.18 1.29
C TYR A 242 -8.59 -19.23 -0.01
N GLU A 243 -7.89 -18.16 -0.40
CA GLU A 243 -7.20 -18.09 -1.70
C GLU A 243 -5.71 -17.78 -1.61
N THR A 244 -5.33 -16.77 -0.82
CA THR A 244 -4.00 -16.16 -0.92
C THR A 244 -3.10 -16.43 0.27
N GLU A 245 -3.66 -16.58 1.47
CA GLU A 245 -2.94 -16.70 2.75
C GLU A 245 -1.94 -15.56 3.01
N HIS A 246 -2.00 -14.49 2.22
CA HIS A 246 -1.09 -13.35 2.30
C HIS A 246 -1.87 -12.05 2.14
N PHE A 247 -1.77 -11.17 3.13
CA PHE A 247 -2.25 -9.80 3.11
C PHE A 247 -1.62 -9.02 4.27
N ASN A 248 -0.92 -7.93 4.01
CA ASN A 248 -0.13 -7.24 5.04
C ASN A 248 -0.98 -6.49 6.09
N GLY A 249 -2.18 -6.06 5.72
CA GLY A 249 -3.02 -5.15 6.53
C GLY A 249 -4.12 -5.82 7.36
N VAL A 250 -4.04 -7.13 7.65
CA VAL A 250 -5.11 -7.84 8.37
C VAL A 250 -5.34 -7.24 9.76
N ALA A 251 -4.27 -6.96 10.51
CA ALA A 251 -4.35 -6.45 11.87
C ALA A 251 -5.07 -5.09 11.92
N GLU A 252 -4.70 -4.16 11.04
CA GLU A 252 -5.25 -2.82 10.97
C GLU A 252 -6.75 -2.85 10.58
N LEU A 253 -7.14 -3.73 9.66
CA LEU A 253 -8.55 -3.93 9.30
C LEU A 253 -9.36 -4.51 10.47
N LEU A 254 -8.78 -5.44 11.24
CA LEU A 254 -9.41 -6.00 12.43
C LEU A 254 -9.58 -4.95 13.54
N GLU A 255 -8.60 -4.07 13.75
CA GLU A 255 -8.72 -2.95 14.69
C GLU A 255 -9.88 -2.00 14.32
N ILE A 256 -10.02 -1.68 13.04
CA ILE A 256 -11.15 -0.86 12.55
C ILE A 256 -12.47 -1.57 12.82
N LEU A 257 -12.58 -2.86 12.48
CA LEU A 257 -13.80 -3.63 12.73
C LEU A 257 -14.11 -3.73 14.22
N GLY A 258 -13.12 -3.94 15.07
CA GLY A 258 -13.26 -3.93 16.53
C GLY A 258 -13.83 -2.61 17.04
N SER A 259 -13.29 -1.48 16.56
CA SER A 259 -13.82 -0.15 16.89
C SER A 259 -15.25 0.06 16.39
N ILE A 260 -15.59 -0.47 15.22
CA ILE A 260 -16.95 -0.40 14.66
C ILE A 260 -17.93 -1.23 15.49
N ILE A 261 -17.53 -2.42 15.92
CA ILE A 261 -18.34 -3.34 16.73
C ILE A 261 -18.60 -2.75 18.11
N ASN A 262 -17.58 -2.17 18.77
CA ASN A 262 -17.74 -1.54 20.08
C ASN A 262 -18.68 -0.31 20.05
N GLY A 263 -18.89 0.29 18.88
CA GLY A 263 -19.80 1.42 18.69
C GLY A 263 -21.23 1.06 18.31
N PHE A 264 -21.55 -0.24 18.18
CA PHE A 264 -22.93 -0.75 18.02
C PHE A 264 -23.58 -0.99 19.37
#